data_AF-A0AAV5SGM8-F1
#
_entry.id   AF-A0AAV5SGM8-F1
#
_cell.length_a   1.000
_cell.length_b   1.000
_cell.length_c   1.000
_cell.angle_alpha   90.00
_cell.angle_beta   90.00
_cell.angle_gamma   90.00
#
_symmetry.space_group_name_H-M   'P 1'
#
loop_
_entity.id
_entity.type
_entity.pdbx_description
1 polymer ?
#
loop_
_entity_poly.entity_id
_entity_poly.type
_entity_poly.pdbx_seq_one_letter_code
_entity_poly.pdbx_strand_id
1 'polypeptide(L)'
;SFRFLAYNPLFARSHVTFMGKLSDVLVEAGHEVVMLAPIVDHSEQGVGSSKVQKVIKVPPGPKSIIYSESSADAESSNLWLSKSITSTL
;
A
#
# COMPACT_ATOMS: atom_id res chain seq x y z
N SER A 1 13.05 -17.98 15.50
CA SER A 1 12.90 -16.63 14.93
C SER A 1 13.25 -16.67 13.46
N PHE A 2 12.51 -15.95 12.61
CA PHE A 2 12.66 -15.93 11.14
C PHE A 2 12.76 -14.48 10.67
N ARG A 3 13.24 -14.28 9.43
CA ARG A 3 13.34 -12.98 8.80
C ARG A 3 12.31 -12.86 7.69
N PHE A 4 11.44 -11.86 7.78
CA PHE A 4 10.39 -11.58 6.80
C PHE A 4 10.68 -10.29 6.05
N LEU A 5 10.42 -10.30 4.75
CA LEU A 5 10.35 -9.11 3.92
C LEU A 5 8.87 -8.83 3.63
N ALA A 6 8.30 -7.82 4.29
CA ALA A 6 6.94 -7.38 4.05
C ALA A 6 6.92 -6.40 2.88
N TYR A 7 6.39 -6.83 1.73
CA TYR A 7 6.15 -5.96 0.59
C TYR A 7 4.84 -5.19 0.78
N ASN A 8 4.92 -3.89 1.04
CA ASN A 8 3.79 -3.03 1.37
C ASN A 8 3.77 -1.78 0.48
N PRO A 9 3.40 -1.90 -0.80
CA PRO A 9 3.23 -0.75 -1.67
C PRO A 9 2.20 0.21 -1.10
N LEU A 10 2.57 1.49 -1.04
CA LEU A 10 1.75 2.55 -0.47
C LEU A 10 0.75 3.01 -1.52
N PHE A 11 -0.31 2.21 -1.66
CA PHE A 11 -1.54 2.53 -2.38
C PHE A 11 -2.71 2.06 -1.52
N ALA A 12 -3.81 2.80 -1.52
CA ALA A 12 -5.03 2.48 -0.78
C ALA A 12 -4.83 2.22 0.73
N ARG A 13 -5.40 3.10 1.57
CA ARG A 13 -5.27 3.04 3.03
C ARG A 13 -5.57 1.67 3.66
N SER A 14 -6.55 0.94 3.15
CA SER A 14 -6.93 -0.38 3.67
C SER A 14 -5.81 -1.41 3.48
N HIS A 15 -5.16 -1.44 2.31
CA HIS A 15 -4.04 -2.34 2.03
C HIS A 15 -2.86 -2.03 2.95
N VAL A 16 -2.48 -0.76 3.03
CA VAL A 16 -1.38 -0.28 3.89
C VAL A 16 -1.62 -0.66 5.36
N THR A 17 -2.85 -0.48 5.84
CA THR A 17 -3.22 -0.81 7.23
C THR A 17 -3.14 -2.31 7.49
N PHE A 18 -3.69 -3.14 6.58
CA PHE A 18 -3.65 -4.60 6.71
C PHE A 18 -2.21 -5.12 6.77
N MET A 19 -1.38 -4.72 5.80
CA MET A 19 0.02 -5.14 5.73
C MET A 19 0.83 -4.66 6.94
N GLY A 20 0.55 -3.45 7.41
CA GLY A 20 1.14 -2.91 8.62
C GLY A 20 0.81 -3.72 9.87
N LYS A 21 -0.46 -4.05 10.08
CA LYS A 21 -0.92 -4.86 11.23
C LYS A 21 -0.43 -6.30 11.18
N LEU A 22 -0.40 -6.91 10.00
CA LEU A 22 0.19 -8.23 9.82
C LEU A 22 1.67 -8.23 10.21
N SER A 23 2.41 -7.19 9.81
CA SER A 23 3.82 -7.03 10.16
C SER A 23 4.02 -6.81 11.66
N ASP A 24 3.15 -6.02 12.32
CA ASP A 24 3.17 -5.82 13.77
C ASP A 24 3.02 -7.16 14.52
N VAL A 25 2.09 -8.02 14.11
CA VAL A 25 1.88 -9.36 14.71
C VAL A 25 3.12 -10.25 14.56
N LEU A 26 3.79 -10.22 13.41
CA LEU A 26 5.02 -10.99 13.19
C LEU A 26 6.16 -10.50 14.09
N VAL A 27 6.29 -9.18 14.29
CA VAL A 27 7.26 -8.60 15.22
C VAL A 27 6.95 -9.01 16.66
N GLU A 28 5.67 -8.96 17.07
CA GLU A 28 5.23 -9.38 18.41
C GLU A 28 5.52 -10.86 18.70
N ALA A 29 5.42 -11.72 17.68
CA ALA A 29 5.79 -13.13 17.78
C ALA A 29 7.32 -13.38 17.84
N GLY A 30 8.14 -12.33 17.83
CA GLY A 30 9.60 -12.42 17.96
C GLY A 30 10.34 -12.65 16.64
N HIS A 31 9.71 -12.36 15.50
CA HIS A 31 10.35 -12.41 14.18
C HIS A 31 10.93 -11.04 13.79
N GLU A 32 11.97 -11.06 12.96
CA GLU A 32 12.51 -9.84 12.37
C GLU A 32 11.73 -9.53 11.09
N VAL A 33 11.17 -8.34 10.98
CA VAL A 33 10.43 -7.88 9.80
C VAL A 33 11.10 -6.64 9.23
N VAL A 34 11.41 -6.70 7.94
CA VAL A 34 11.83 -5.55 7.14
C VAL A 34 10.69 -5.24 6.18
N MET A 35 10.25 -3.99 6.13
CA MET A 35 9.18 -3.57 5.22
C MET A 35 9.76 -2.82 4.02
N LEU A 36 9.43 -3.29 2.81
CA LEU A 36 9.69 -2.57 1.56
C LEU A 36 8.40 -1.87 1.14
N ALA A 37 8.43 -0.54 1.11
CA ALA A 37 7.27 0.31 0.88
C ALA A 37 7.46 1.24 -0.32
N PRO A 38 7.21 0.76 -1.55
CA PRO A 38 7.16 1.63 -2.73
C PRO A 38 6.02 2.63 -2.64
N ILE A 39 6.30 3.91 -2.89
CA ILE A 39 5.28 4.95 -2.93
C ILE A 39 4.58 4.87 -4.30
N VAL A 40 3.29 4.54 -4.29
CA VAL A 40 2.45 4.47 -5.49
C VAL A 40 1.47 5.64 -5.51
N ASP A 41 0.86 5.93 -4.36
CA ASP A 41 -0.01 7.08 -4.13
C ASP A 41 0.69 8.07 -3.21
N HIS A 42 0.85 9.32 -3.67
CA HIS A 42 1.52 10.37 -2.90
C HIS A 42 0.73 10.81 -1.66
N SER A 43 -0.58 10.57 -1.63
CA SER A 43 -1.43 10.88 -0.49
C SER A 43 -1.21 9.93 0.70
N GLU A 44 -0.72 8.72 0.44
CA GLU A 44 -0.52 7.68 1.45
C GLU A 44 0.96 7.63 1.87
N GLN A 45 1.29 8.34 2.96
CA GLN A 45 2.67 8.44 3.47
C GLN A 45 2.98 7.49 4.62
N GLY A 46 1.93 6.95 5.25
CA GLY A 46 2.03 6.00 6.36
C GLY A 46 2.27 4.58 5.86
N VAL A 47 2.94 3.75 6.68
CA VAL A 47 3.23 2.34 6.37
C VAL A 47 2.30 1.37 7.12
N GLY A 48 1.33 1.90 7.86
CA GLY A 48 0.31 1.13 8.59
C GLY A 48 0.80 0.35 9.82
N SER A 49 2.11 0.31 10.06
CA SER A 49 2.76 -0.39 11.17
C SER A 49 3.33 0.61 12.18
N SER A 50 3.29 0.24 13.47
CA SER A 50 3.98 0.97 14.54
C SER A 50 5.16 0.22 15.16
N LYS A 51 5.34 -1.07 14.83
CA LYS A 51 6.34 -1.95 15.46
C LYS A 51 7.47 -2.39 14.53
N VAL A 52 7.32 -2.23 13.22
CA VAL A 52 8.39 -2.55 12.27
C VAL A 52 9.54 -1.56 12.43
N GLN A 53 10.72 -2.07 12.76
CA GLN A 53 11.91 -1.26 13.01
C GLN A 53 12.60 -0.79 11.73
N LYS A 54 12.55 -1.60 10.67
CA LYS A 54 13.24 -1.29 9.40
C LYS A 54 12.25 -1.16 8.26
N VAL A 55 12.10 0.07 7.77
CA VAL A 55 11.26 0.40 6.62
C VAL A 55 12.11 1.01 5.52
N ILE A 56 12.03 0.45 4.32
CA ILE A 56 12.70 0.92 3.12
C ILE A 56 11.64 1.52 2.21
N LYS A 57 11.60 2.86 2.12
CA LYS A 57 10.70 3.56 1.20
C LYS A 57 11.37 3.69 -0.16
N VAL A 58 10.68 3.29 -1.21
CA VAL A 58 11.15 3.49 -2.59
C VAL A 58 10.41 4.69 -3.18
N PRO A 59 11.11 5.70 -3.70
CA PRO A 59 10.48 6.88 -4.27
C PRO A 59 9.63 6.51 -5.50
N PRO A 60 8.57 7.29 -5.78
CA PRO A 60 7.69 7.04 -6.91
C PRO A 60 8.44 7.27 -8.22
N GLY A 61 8.17 6.42 -9.20
CA GLY A 61 8.62 6.62 -10.58
C GLY A 61 7.63 7.46 -11.39
N PRO A 62 7.96 7.85 -12.63
CA PRO A 62 7.06 8.65 -13.48
C PRO A 62 5.66 8.03 -13.65
N LYS A 63 5.58 6.70 -13.75
CA LYS A 63 4.30 5.98 -13.92
C LYS A 63 3.43 6.01 -12.67
N SER A 64 4.02 5.96 -11.46
CA SER A 64 3.24 6.00 -10.23
C SER A 64 2.69 7.40 -9.96
N ILE A 65 3.39 8.45 -10.38
CA ILE A 65 2.89 9.83 -10.33
C ILE A 65 1.61 9.95 -11.16
N ILE A 66 1.66 9.51 -12.42
CA ILE A 66 0.48 9.52 -13.32
C ILE A 66 -0.67 8.71 -12.72
N TYR A 67 -0.37 7.53 -12.14
CA TYR A 67 -1.40 6.71 -11.49
C TYR A 67 -2.02 7.39 -10.28
N SER A 68 -1.22 8.06 -9.44
CA SER A 68 -1.71 8.79 -8.27
C SER A 68 -2.64 9.93 -8.69
N GLU A 69 -2.27 10.66 -9.74
CA GLU A 69 -3.10 11.72 -10.33
C GLU A 69 -4.40 11.17 -10.92
N SER A 70 -4.34 10.07 -11.69
CA SER A 70 -5.55 9.45 -12.26
C SER A 70 -6.44 8.79 -11.21
N SER A 71 -5.85 8.28 -10.13
CA SER A 71 -6.60 7.65 -9.03
C SER A 71 -7.28 8.68 -8.14
N ALA A 72 -6.75 9.91 -8.08
CA ALA A 72 -7.39 11.04 -7.42
C ALA A 72 -8.52 11.67 -8.26
N ASP A 73 -8.73 11.23 -9.50
CA ASP A 73 -9.74 11.76 -10.39
C ASP A 73 -11.18 11.39 -9.97
N ALA A 74 -12.15 12.22 -10.33
CA ALA A 74 -13.55 12.09 -9.92
C ALA A 74 -14.20 10.77 -10.40
N GLU A 75 -13.66 10.14 -11.44
CA GLU A 75 -14.07 8.83 -11.94
C GLU A 75 -13.86 7.71 -10.89
N SER A 76 -12.73 7.72 -10.16
CA SER A 76 -12.43 6.72 -9.12
C SER A 76 -13.38 6.85 -7.91
N SER A 77 -13.84 8.07 -7.64
CA SER A 77 -14.81 8.38 -6.59
C SER A 77 -16.22 7.93 -6.96
N ASN A 78 -16.48 7.58 -8.21
CA ASN A 78 -17.79 7.13 -8.70
C ASN A 78 -17.75 5.71 -9.26
N LEU A 79 -16.79 4.87 -8.84
CA LEU A 79 -16.70 3.49 -9.30
C LEU A 79 -17.99 2.70 -9.07
N TRP A 80 -18.77 3.01 -8.04
CA TRP A 80 -20.07 2.37 -7.79
C TRP A 80 -21.20 2.84 -8.73
N LEU A 81 -21.03 3.99 -9.40
CA LEU A 81 -21.91 4.47 -10.47
C LEU A 81 -21.42 4.03 -11.84
N SER A 82 -20.16 3.60 -11.95
CA SER A 82 -19.61 3.10 -13.20
C SER A 82 -20.41 1.88 -13.65
N LYS A 83 -20.86 1.91 -14.91
CA LYS A 83 -21.52 0.73 -15.50
C LYS A 83 -20.48 -0.37 -15.58
N SER A 84 -20.76 -1.49 -14.91
CA SER A 84 -19.90 -2.67 -14.83
C SER A 84 -19.22 -2.99 -16.17
N ILE A 85 -17.93 -3.36 -16.10
CA ILE A 85 -17.09 -3.77 -17.24
C ILE A 85 -17.72 -4.96 -18.00
N THR A 86 -18.61 -5.72 -17.35
CA THR A 86 -19.35 -6.83 -17.95
C THR A 86 -20.33 -6.44 -19.06
N SER A 87 -20.63 -5.14 -19.27
CA SER A 87 -21.63 -4.72 -20.25
C SER A 87 -21.12 -4.63 -21.71
N THR A 88 -19.85 -4.97 -21.97
CA THR A 88 -19.21 -4.78 -23.30
C THR A 88 -18.61 -6.04 -23.90
N LEU A 89 -19.01 -7.24 -23.45
CA LEU A 89 -18.69 -8.52 -24.10
C LEU A 89 -19.95 -9.15 -24.67
#